data_AF-A0A928XRF6-F1
#
_entry.id   AF-A0A928XRF6-F1
#
_cell.length_a   1.000
_cell.length_b   1.000
_cell.length_c   1.000
_cell.angle_alpha   90.00
_cell.angle_beta   90.00
_cell.angle_gamma   90.00
#
_symmetry.space_group_name_H-M   'P 1'
#
loop_
_entity.id
_entity.type
_entity.pdbx_description
1 polymer ?
#
loop_
_entity_poly.entity_id
_entity_poly.type
_entity_poly.pdbx_seq_one_letter_code
_entity_poly.pdbx_strand_id
1 'polypeptide(L)'
;MQDLLSRFAEAPTSAARLAALDELVKAKALQNAAKRPEFVLGLDQLEASALHGDGQDRLAAVAALLKIGKIIASRKAKQFPPLVSNDVAARIRRATVDPLPHLLSGLTADDREYLLTALAFSDSSWAEPYLARSAVEEESGENARVAALQSLLARAERFDAALELLADAFADWEPGTEDAERSRTVRLRRILDGLASAIPDSQALPTYQAGKALSALLRPRKTAAGASVIDDKIARELADAVFAVVHAMIARDFSIALEAATYEAILRLRRSFPEYAWTRLVPSIRAAPQVRSDLVTALTILAKQGTADDALFDCLAATTGSVESARRECITIADRHPAVAAAVQAWLRDTPAASPSSEGRAALFVQQRNDDETLARVLLDASLVSEAEQAIRERVLAELQILSPTLVRPMESYRASVSRLVDEVERLGRRRQLRLVGQRNGVEEYSPARHMLGDEAKVARMVRVVEPGVERIRDDGVAVVVVRAIVEPFSTGALREP
;
A
#
# COMPACT_ATOMS: atom_id res chain seq x y z
N MET A 1 43.92 12.76 -17.71
CA MET A 1 43.34 11.52 -17.14
C MET A 1 44.15 11.02 -15.96
N GLN A 2 45.46 10.75 -16.10
CA GLN A 2 46.29 10.29 -14.97
C GLN A 2 46.34 11.32 -13.82
N ASP A 3 46.52 12.60 -14.14
CA ASP A 3 46.42 13.70 -13.15
C ASP A 3 45.06 13.73 -12.41
N LEU A 4 43.95 13.60 -13.13
CA LEU A 4 42.60 13.57 -12.53
C LEU A 4 42.39 12.34 -11.64
N LEU A 5 42.95 11.20 -12.02
CA LEU A 5 42.91 9.97 -11.21
C LEU A 5 43.73 10.12 -9.93
N SER A 6 44.93 10.69 -10.01
CA SER A 6 45.74 10.99 -8.82
C SER A 6 45.03 11.98 -7.91
N ARG A 7 44.43 13.06 -8.45
CA ARG A 7 43.63 14.01 -7.67
C ARG A 7 42.41 13.35 -7.02
N PHE A 8 41.73 12.43 -7.72
CA PHE A 8 40.61 11.67 -7.14
C PHE A 8 41.07 10.69 -6.05
N ALA A 9 42.26 10.09 -6.22
CA ALA A 9 42.79 9.08 -5.32
C ALA A 9 43.48 9.66 -4.07
N GLU A 10 44.03 10.87 -4.15
CA GLU A 10 44.94 11.42 -3.13
C GLU A 10 44.54 12.83 -2.65
N ALA A 11 43.39 13.35 -3.08
CA ALA A 11 42.93 14.67 -2.65
C ALA A 11 42.86 14.75 -1.11
N PRO A 12 43.40 15.84 -0.50
CA PRO A 12 43.43 16.00 0.94
C PRO A 12 42.05 16.31 1.55
N THR A 13 41.08 16.75 0.72
CA THR A 13 39.72 17.10 1.17
C THR A 13 38.66 16.40 0.34
N SER A 14 37.49 16.14 0.94
CA SER A 14 36.34 15.56 0.24
C SER A 14 35.91 16.43 -0.95
N ALA A 15 35.85 17.75 -0.76
CA ALA A 15 35.52 18.70 -1.81
C ALA A 15 36.48 18.62 -3.02
N ALA A 16 37.79 18.56 -2.80
CA ALA A 16 38.77 18.43 -3.88
C ALA A 16 38.64 17.08 -4.62
N ARG A 17 38.31 16.01 -3.89
CA ARG A 17 38.04 14.69 -4.46
C ARG A 17 36.80 14.68 -5.34
N LEU A 18 35.71 15.28 -4.87
CA LEU A 18 34.45 15.40 -5.61
C LEU A 18 34.62 16.28 -6.86
N ALA A 19 35.40 17.36 -6.77
CA ALA A 19 35.73 18.18 -7.94
C ALA A 19 36.51 17.38 -9.00
N ALA A 20 37.49 16.57 -8.58
CA ALA A 20 38.23 15.69 -9.49
C ALA A 20 37.31 14.62 -10.12
N LEU A 21 36.36 14.07 -9.34
CA LEU A 21 35.34 13.16 -9.84
C LEU A 21 34.46 13.82 -10.91
N ASP A 22 33.99 15.04 -10.68
CA ASP A 22 33.19 15.77 -11.66
C ASP A 22 33.97 16.08 -12.95
N GLU A 23 35.26 16.41 -12.84
CA GLU A 23 36.15 16.53 -14.00
C GLU A 23 36.27 15.20 -14.76
N LEU A 24 36.39 14.06 -14.06
CA LEU A 24 36.40 12.73 -14.68
C LEU A 24 35.07 12.39 -15.39
N VAL A 25 33.93 12.77 -14.79
CA VAL A 25 32.60 12.63 -15.39
C VAL A 25 32.48 13.47 -16.66
N LYS A 26 32.83 14.76 -16.59
CA LYS A 26 32.80 15.70 -17.73
C LYS A 26 33.70 15.23 -18.87
N ALA A 27 34.88 14.70 -18.54
CA ALA A 27 35.81 14.12 -19.51
C ALA A 27 35.37 12.75 -20.06
N LYS A 28 34.24 12.18 -19.59
CA LYS A 28 33.75 10.84 -19.94
C LYS A 28 34.82 9.75 -19.71
N ALA A 29 35.70 9.95 -18.74
CA ALA A 29 36.87 9.11 -18.48
C ALA A 29 36.64 8.03 -17.42
N LEU A 30 35.51 8.10 -16.70
CA LEU A 30 35.22 7.31 -15.50
C LEU A 30 35.30 5.78 -15.71
N GLN A 31 34.94 5.29 -16.90
CA GLN A 31 35.01 3.86 -17.21
C GLN A 31 36.45 3.35 -17.35
N ASN A 32 37.30 4.12 -18.04
CA ASN A 32 38.71 3.78 -18.19
C ASN A 32 39.45 3.96 -16.86
N ALA A 33 39.06 4.97 -16.08
CA ALA A 33 39.50 5.20 -14.71
C ALA A 33 39.16 4.00 -13.82
N ALA A 34 37.95 3.43 -13.90
CA ALA A 34 37.52 2.30 -13.07
C ALA A 34 38.36 1.01 -13.23
N LYS A 35 39.21 0.91 -14.26
CA LYS A 35 40.15 -0.21 -14.45
C LYS A 35 41.48 0.00 -13.72
N ARG A 36 41.68 1.15 -13.09
CA ARG A 36 42.96 1.58 -12.52
C ARG A 36 42.92 1.44 -10.99
N PRO A 37 44.00 0.97 -10.34
CA PRO A 37 44.07 0.86 -8.88
C PRO A 37 43.81 2.18 -8.15
N GLU A 38 44.24 3.30 -8.72
CA GLU A 38 44.06 4.66 -8.18
C GLU A 38 42.57 5.01 -8.04
N PHE A 39 41.73 4.51 -8.96
CA PHE A 39 40.28 4.71 -8.85
C PHE A 39 39.66 3.96 -7.68
N VAL A 40 40.16 2.75 -7.38
CA VAL A 40 39.73 1.98 -6.21
C VAL A 40 40.11 2.72 -4.93
N LEU A 41 41.33 3.27 -4.86
CA LEU A 41 41.75 4.09 -3.72
C LEU A 41 40.84 5.31 -3.53
N GLY A 42 40.49 6.01 -4.62
CA GLY A 42 39.55 7.13 -4.55
C GLY A 42 38.14 6.71 -4.11
N LEU A 43 37.67 5.52 -4.49
CA LEU A 43 36.42 4.94 -4.00
C LEU A 43 36.48 4.62 -2.50
N ASP A 44 37.58 4.03 -2.02
CA ASP A 44 37.78 3.72 -0.60
C ASP A 44 37.76 5.01 0.24
N GLN A 45 38.37 6.09 -0.27
CA GLN A 45 38.32 7.39 0.40
C GLN A 45 36.93 8.04 0.37
N LEU A 46 36.17 7.88 -0.72
CA LEU A 46 34.77 8.33 -0.76
C LEU A 46 33.91 7.55 0.24
N GLU A 47 34.11 6.24 0.35
CA GLU A 47 33.42 5.44 1.37
C GLU A 47 33.80 5.91 2.78
N ALA A 48 35.08 6.19 3.05
CA ALA A 48 35.51 6.74 4.33
C ALA A 48 34.82 8.09 4.63
N SER A 49 34.68 8.97 3.64
CA SER A 49 33.91 10.21 3.77
C SER A 49 32.41 9.95 3.99
N ALA A 50 31.84 8.91 3.39
CA ALA A 50 30.43 8.54 3.57
C ALA A 50 30.16 7.89 4.96
N LEU A 51 31.16 7.26 5.55
CA LEU A 51 31.08 6.64 6.89
C LEU A 51 31.40 7.64 8.01
N HIS A 52 32.41 8.48 7.82
CA HIS A 52 33.02 9.27 8.90
C HIS A 52 33.10 10.78 8.60
N GLY A 53 32.68 11.20 7.41
CA GLY A 53 32.59 12.63 7.09
C GLY A 53 31.55 13.34 7.95
N ASP A 54 31.73 14.63 8.12
CA ASP A 54 30.78 15.49 8.84
C ASP A 54 29.74 16.09 7.88
N GLY A 55 28.53 16.31 8.41
CA GLY A 55 27.46 17.05 7.73
C GLY A 55 27.32 16.77 6.22
N GLN A 56 27.68 17.77 5.41
CA GLN A 56 27.53 17.75 3.96
C GLN A 56 28.52 16.83 3.24
N ASP A 57 29.73 16.64 3.76
CA ASP A 57 30.72 15.76 3.15
C ASP A 57 30.22 14.32 3.11
N ARG A 58 29.49 13.90 4.16
CA ARG A 58 28.86 12.60 4.23
C ARG A 58 27.77 12.43 3.17
N LEU A 59 26.89 13.42 3.03
CA LEU A 59 25.80 13.42 2.05
C LEU A 59 26.34 13.41 0.61
N ALA A 60 27.32 14.27 0.33
CA ALA A 60 27.94 14.39 -0.99
C ALA A 60 28.70 13.12 -1.39
N ALA A 61 29.36 12.47 -0.42
CA ALA A 61 30.05 11.20 -0.66
C ALA A 61 29.08 10.07 -1.02
N VAL A 62 27.93 9.94 -0.33
CA VAL A 62 26.90 8.95 -0.67
C VAL A 62 26.32 9.21 -2.07
N ALA A 63 26.02 10.47 -2.40
CA ALA A 63 25.55 10.85 -3.74
C ALA A 63 26.58 10.48 -4.82
N ALA A 64 27.86 10.78 -4.57
CA ALA A 64 28.96 10.50 -5.48
C ALA A 64 29.16 8.99 -5.72
N LEU A 65 29.04 8.17 -4.67
CA LEU A 65 29.10 6.70 -4.79
C LEU A 65 28.02 6.20 -5.77
N LEU A 66 26.76 6.64 -5.63
CA LEU A 66 25.72 6.23 -6.57
C LEU A 66 25.96 6.76 -7.98
N LYS A 67 26.38 8.02 -8.11
CA LYS A 67 26.70 8.64 -9.42
C LYS A 67 27.74 7.81 -10.17
N ILE A 68 28.80 7.36 -9.49
CA ILE A 68 29.79 6.44 -10.04
C ILE A 68 29.14 5.13 -10.48
N GLY A 69 28.34 4.50 -9.63
CA GLY A 69 27.64 3.25 -9.93
C GLY A 69 26.76 3.34 -11.18
N LYS A 70 25.91 4.37 -11.29
CA LYS A 70 25.02 4.60 -12.45
C LYS A 70 25.82 4.84 -13.74
N ILE A 71 26.89 5.64 -13.70
CA ILE A 71 27.71 5.93 -14.88
C ILE A 71 28.47 4.68 -15.38
N ILE A 72 29.01 3.89 -14.47
CA ILE A 72 29.72 2.65 -14.83
C ILE A 72 28.74 1.62 -15.40
N ALA A 73 27.53 1.50 -14.84
CA ALA A 73 26.51 0.54 -15.29
C ALA A 73 25.86 0.89 -16.64
N SER A 74 25.67 2.18 -16.96
CA SER A 74 24.86 2.65 -18.10
C SER A 74 25.46 2.45 -19.51
N ARG A 75 26.74 2.09 -19.65
CA ARG A 75 27.38 1.90 -20.98
C ARG A 75 27.99 0.50 -21.12
N LYS A 76 27.20 -0.38 -21.78
CA LYS A 76 27.49 -1.78 -22.15
C LYS A 76 27.75 -2.70 -20.95
N ALA A 77 26.66 -3.25 -20.41
CA ALA A 77 26.59 -4.42 -19.51
C ALA A 77 27.27 -5.71 -20.03
N LYS A 78 28.11 -5.63 -21.07
CA LYS A 78 28.78 -6.78 -21.72
C LYS A 78 30.30 -6.81 -21.53
N GLN A 79 30.93 -5.79 -20.91
CA GLN A 79 32.40 -5.72 -20.84
C GLN A 79 32.99 -5.29 -19.49
N PHE A 80 32.18 -4.98 -18.48
CA PHE A 80 32.67 -4.65 -17.15
C PHE A 80 32.14 -5.64 -16.11
N PRO A 81 32.95 -6.03 -15.11
CA PRO A 81 32.51 -7.03 -14.16
C PRO A 81 31.35 -6.49 -13.31
N PRO A 82 30.31 -7.28 -13.03
CA PRO A 82 29.25 -6.98 -12.06
C PRO A 82 29.77 -6.65 -10.63
N LEU A 83 31.08 -6.78 -10.40
CA LEU A 83 31.76 -6.50 -9.14
C LEU A 83 31.70 -5.02 -8.73
N VAL A 84 31.88 -4.04 -9.64
CA VAL A 84 31.97 -2.62 -9.23
C VAL A 84 30.59 -2.04 -8.88
N SER A 85 29.53 -2.42 -9.60
CA SER A 85 28.17 -1.99 -9.26
C SER A 85 27.68 -2.63 -7.96
N ASN A 86 28.01 -3.90 -7.73
CA ASN A 86 27.69 -4.59 -6.48
C ASN A 86 28.51 -4.05 -5.31
N ASP A 87 29.77 -3.67 -5.56
CA ASP A 87 30.64 -3.03 -4.56
C ASP A 87 30.11 -1.66 -4.16
N VAL A 88 29.70 -0.81 -5.12
CA VAL A 88 29.08 0.50 -4.82
C VAL A 88 27.82 0.34 -3.97
N ALA A 89 26.93 -0.60 -4.30
CA ALA A 89 25.73 -0.84 -3.49
C ALA A 89 26.09 -1.32 -2.06
N ALA A 90 27.12 -2.17 -1.92
CA ALA A 90 27.59 -2.62 -0.61
C ALA A 90 28.22 -1.46 0.21
N ARG A 91 28.95 -0.56 -0.44
CA ARG A 91 29.49 0.66 0.19
C ARG A 91 28.38 1.60 0.67
N ILE A 92 27.35 1.81 -0.15
CA ILE A 92 26.17 2.61 0.24
C ILE A 92 25.46 1.98 1.43
N ARG A 93 25.25 0.65 1.43
CA ARG A 93 24.68 -0.05 2.59
C ARG A 93 25.45 0.21 3.87
N ARG A 94 26.79 0.06 3.84
CA ARG A 94 27.65 0.34 5.00
C ARG A 94 27.58 1.81 5.43
N ALA A 95 27.64 2.73 4.49
CA ALA A 95 27.58 4.17 4.76
C ALA A 95 26.25 4.65 5.34
N THR A 96 25.18 3.89 5.13
CA THR A 96 23.81 4.22 5.55
C THR A 96 23.31 3.36 6.71
N VAL A 97 24.20 2.70 7.44
CA VAL A 97 23.86 2.06 8.72
C VAL A 97 23.39 3.14 9.71
N ASP A 98 24.23 4.15 9.95
CA ASP A 98 23.89 5.28 10.82
C ASP A 98 23.04 6.32 10.08
N PRO A 99 22.09 7.00 10.77
CA PRO A 99 21.29 8.07 10.19
C PRO A 99 22.14 9.13 9.49
N LEU A 100 21.78 9.48 8.25
CA LEU A 100 22.40 10.59 7.56
C LEU A 100 21.95 11.93 8.18
N PRO A 101 22.81 12.96 8.15
CA PRO A 101 22.41 14.31 8.50
C PRO A 101 21.18 14.76 7.70
N HIS A 102 20.36 15.64 8.29
CA HIS A 102 19.26 16.25 7.55
C HIS A 102 19.78 16.94 6.30
N LEU A 103 19.00 16.87 5.22
CA LEU A 103 19.27 17.48 3.92
C LEU A 103 19.25 19.01 4.06
N LEU A 104 20.33 19.57 4.60
CA LEU A 104 20.53 21.00 4.71
C LEU A 104 21.14 21.52 3.41
N SER A 105 20.50 22.54 2.86
CA SER A 105 20.94 23.38 1.74
C SER A 105 22.47 23.37 1.53
N GLY A 106 22.92 22.74 0.44
CA GLY A 106 24.34 22.68 0.07
C GLY A 106 24.70 21.64 -0.98
N LEU A 107 23.86 20.61 -1.16
CA LEU A 107 23.92 19.75 -2.34
C LEU A 107 23.25 20.41 -3.54
N THR A 108 23.77 20.14 -4.74
CA THR A 108 23.09 20.49 -5.99
C THR A 108 21.79 19.67 -6.16
N ALA A 109 20.88 20.10 -7.02
CA ALA A 109 19.63 19.35 -7.27
C ALA A 109 19.91 17.92 -7.76
N ASP A 110 20.91 17.75 -8.63
CA ASP A 110 21.35 16.45 -9.13
C ASP A 110 21.93 15.59 -8.01
N ASP A 111 22.77 16.16 -7.13
CA ASP A 111 23.36 15.38 -6.02
C ASP A 111 22.30 14.95 -5.00
N ARG A 112 21.26 15.76 -4.77
CA ARG A 112 20.11 15.35 -3.96
C ARG A 112 19.36 14.19 -4.59
N GLU A 113 19.14 14.20 -5.91
CA GLU A 113 18.55 13.07 -6.64
C GLU A 113 19.39 11.79 -6.46
N TYR A 114 20.71 11.88 -6.64
CA TYR A 114 21.60 10.72 -6.44
C TYR A 114 21.59 10.24 -4.99
N LEU A 115 21.65 11.14 -4.01
CA LEU A 115 21.58 10.79 -2.60
C LEU A 115 20.28 10.03 -2.27
N LEU A 116 19.13 10.58 -2.68
CA LEU A 116 17.83 10.01 -2.36
C LEU A 116 17.63 8.66 -3.05
N THR A 117 18.08 8.53 -4.30
CA THR A 117 18.09 7.23 -5.00
C THR A 117 19.00 6.22 -4.28
N ALA A 118 20.10 6.66 -3.67
CA ALA A 118 21.04 5.76 -2.99
C ALA A 118 20.40 5.10 -1.76
N LEU A 119 19.45 5.77 -1.12
CA LEU A 119 18.76 5.25 0.06
C LEU A 119 17.85 4.05 -0.25
N ALA A 120 17.51 3.81 -1.52
CA ALA A 120 16.86 2.56 -1.93
C ALA A 120 17.73 1.31 -1.63
N PHE A 121 19.04 1.47 -1.47
CA PHE A 121 19.96 0.39 -1.10
C PHE A 121 20.18 0.23 0.40
N SER A 122 19.74 1.18 1.23
CA SER A 122 19.95 1.09 2.68
C SER A 122 19.11 -0.06 3.26
N ASP A 123 19.55 -0.69 4.35
CA ASP A 123 18.74 -1.68 5.08
C ASP A 123 18.18 -1.09 6.39
N SER A 124 18.43 0.19 6.64
CA SER A 124 18.16 0.83 7.93
C SER A 124 16.75 1.37 8.03
N SER A 125 16.11 1.21 9.20
CA SER A 125 14.73 1.64 9.44
C SER A 125 14.54 3.17 9.43
N TRP A 126 15.60 3.95 9.68
CA TRP A 126 15.53 5.41 9.64
C TRP A 126 15.36 5.98 8.22
N ALA A 127 15.68 5.20 7.18
CA ALA A 127 15.72 5.69 5.81
C ALA A 127 14.33 6.00 5.25
N GLU A 128 13.29 5.25 5.62
CA GLU A 128 11.92 5.51 5.15
C GLU A 128 11.35 6.84 5.68
N PRO A 129 11.36 7.12 7.00
CA PRO A 129 10.99 8.44 7.51
C PRO A 129 11.84 9.58 6.94
N TYR A 130 13.13 9.33 6.70
CA TYR A 130 14.03 10.31 6.10
C TYR A 130 13.62 10.63 4.65
N LEU A 131 13.29 9.61 3.85
CA LEU A 131 12.83 9.77 2.46
C LEU A 131 11.48 10.49 2.38
N ALA A 132 10.53 10.15 3.25
CA ALA A 132 9.25 10.82 3.35
C ALA A 132 9.42 12.32 3.67
N ARG A 133 10.23 12.64 4.69
CA ARG A 133 10.55 14.02 5.06
C ARG A 133 11.25 14.77 3.93
N SER A 134 12.22 14.14 3.27
CA SER A 134 12.96 14.74 2.16
C SER A 134 12.05 15.06 0.97
N ALA A 135 11.09 14.19 0.65
CA ALA A 135 10.12 14.44 -0.41
C ALA A 135 9.23 15.66 -0.09
N VAL A 136 8.86 15.84 1.18
CA VAL A 136 8.06 16.97 1.66
C VAL A 136 8.86 18.26 1.67
N GLU A 137 10.10 18.23 2.18
CA GLU A 137 10.93 19.43 2.35
C GLU A 137 11.54 19.93 1.03
N GLU A 138 11.70 19.07 0.00
CA GLU A 138 12.35 19.43 -1.27
C GLU A 138 11.66 20.59 -2.02
N GLU A 139 12.31 21.76 -2.02
CA GLU A 139 11.74 23.01 -2.52
C GLU A 139 11.67 23.13 -4.04
N SER A 140 12.69 22.65 -4.75
CA SER A 140 12.88 22.98 -6.17
C SER A 140 13.37 21.82 -7.04
N GLY A 141 13.97 20.78 -6.44
CA GLY A 141 14.43 19.59 -7.15
C GLY A 141 13.29 18.61 -7.39
N GLU A 142 12.49 18.80 -8.44
CA GLU A 142 11.40 17.88 -8.78
C GLU A 142 11.90 16.44 -8.99
N ASN A 143 13.04 16.25 -9.64
CA ASN A 143 13.66 14.92 -9.79
C ASN A 143 14.10 14.33 -8.45
N ALA A 144 14.64 15.16 -7.56
CA ALA A 144 15.03 14.72 -6.22
C ALA A 144 13.80 14.25 -5.41
N ARG A 145 12.67 14.96 -5.52
CA ARG A 145 11.40 14.53 -4.92
C ARG A 145 10.91 13.21 -5.49
N VAL A 146 10.94 13.04 -6.81
CA VAL A 146 10.58 11.77 -7.46
C VAL A 146 11.49 10.65 -6.97
N ALA A 147 12.81 10.87 -6.91
CA ALA A 147 13.78 9.89 -6.41
C ALA A 147 13.53 9.51 -4.95
N ALA A 148 13.14 10.46 -4.09
CA ALA A 148 12.75 10.18 -2.71
C ALA A 148 11.52 9.27 -2.65
N LEU A 149 10.48 9.59 -3.42
CA LEU A 149 9.23 8.83 -3.45
C LEU A 149 9.41 7.44 -4.05
N GLN A 150 10.20 7.31 -5.13
CA GLN A 150 10.56 6.01 -5.72
C GLN A 150 11.33 5.15 -4.72
N SER A 151 12.31 5.74 -4.04
CA SER A 151 13.11 5.01 -3.05
C SER A 151 12.29 4.63 -1.82
N LEU A 152 11.34 5.48 -1.40
CA LEU A 152 10.40 5.17 -0.32
C LEU A 152 9.51 3.97 -0.71
N LEU A 153 8.89 4.01 -1.89
CA LEU A 153 8.03 2.93 -2.39
C LEU A 153 8.78 1.64 -2.72
N ALA A 154 10.07 1.72 -3.05
CA ALA A 154 10.91 0.56 -3.30
C ALA A 154 11.30 -0.18 -2.00
N ARG A 155 11.31 0.53 -0.86
CA ARG A 155 11.70 -0.01 0.44
C ARG A 155 10.50 -0.47 1.27
N ALA A 156 9.39 0.25 1.16
CA ALA A 156 8.24 -0.01 1.99
C ALA A 156 7.69 -1.42 1.72
N GLU A 157 7.58 -2.22 2.78
CA GLU A 157 6.93 -3.53 2.73
C GLU A 157 5.46 -3.40 2.30
N ARG A 158 4.85 -2.28 2.66
CA ARG A 158 3.45 -1.95 2.40
C ARG A 158 3.32 -0.59 1.73
N PHE A 159 2.60 -0.58 0.61
CA PHE A 159 2.36 0.65 -0.15
C PHE A 159 1.63 1.72 0.67
N ASP A 160 0.64 1.32 1.48
CA ASP A 160 -0.11 2.24 2.32
C ASP A 160 0.71 2.78 3.50
N ALA A 161 1.65 2.00 4.06
CA ALA A 161 2.58 2.48 5.09
C ALA A 161 3.51 3.59 4.57
N ALA A 162 3.95 3.50 3.31
CA ALA A 162 4.71 4.59 2.67
C ALA A 162 3.88 5.88 2.56
N LEU A 163 2.61 5.77 2.21
CA LEU A 163 1.70 6.91 2.14
C LEU A 163 1.40 7.49 3.52
N GLU A 164 1.30 6.66 4.56
CA GLU A 164 1.14 7.08 5.95
C GLU A 164 2.37 7.87 6.44
N LEU A 165 3.58 7.37 6.21
CA LEU A 165 4.83 8.10 6.52
C LEU A 165 4.89 9.45 5.81
N LEU A 166 4.46 9.50 4.55
CA LEU A 166 4.41 10.73 3.78
C LEU A 166 3.33 11.70 4.31
N ALA A 167 2.18 11.17 4.73
CA ALA A 167 1.11 11.95 5.34
C ALA A 167 1.56 12.56 6.67
N ASP A 168 2.27 11.79 7.50
CA ASP A 168 2.81 12.26 8.77
C ASP A 168 3.91 13.32 8.54
N ALA A 169 4.84 13.07 7.63
CA ALA A 169 5.88 14.04 7.27
C ALA A 169 5.29 15.34 6.71
N PHE A 170 4.26 15.25 5.85
CA PHE A 170 3.57 16.42 5.31
C PHE A 170 2.75 17.15 6.39
N ALA A 171 2.14 16.38 7.29
CA ALA A 171 1.40 16.93 8.41
C ALA A 171 2.34 17.73 9.31
N ASP A 172 3.57 17.28 9.60
CA ASP A 172 4.52 17.99 10.47
C ASP A 172 5.16 19.24 9.82
N TRP A 173 5.09 19.35 8.49
CA TRP A 173 5.75 20.43 7.76
C TRP A 173 4.97 21.77 7.79
N GLU A 174 5.71 22.85 8.02
CA GLU A 174 5.20 24.22 8.00
C GLU A 174 5.97 25.09 7.01
N PRO A 175 5.30 25.73 6.05
CA PRO A 175 5.96 26.70 5.18
C PRO A 175 6.27 27.98 5.97
N GLY A 176 7.50 28.48 5.83
CA GLY A 176 7.89 29.81 6.33
C GLY A 176 7.46 30.95 5.39
N THR A 177 6.21 30.95 4.92
CA THR A 177 5.68 31.94 3.96
C THR A 177 4.47 32.69 4.52
N GLU A 178 4.20 33.89 3.99
CA GLU A 178 3.02 34.69 4.38
C GLU A 178 1.70 33.99 4.05
N ASP A 179 1.65 33.25 2.93
CA ASP A 179 0.50 32.46 2.50
C ASP A 179 0.78 30.95 2.69
N ALA A 180 0.71 30.51 3.94
CA ALA A 180 1.03 29.14 4.34
C ALA A 180 0.08 28.10 3.71
N GLU A 181 -1.21 28.42 3.55
CA GLU A 181 -2.19 27.51 2.97
C GLU A 181 -1.92 27.28 1.47
N ARG A 182 -1.63 28.34 0.72
CA ARG A 182 -1.26 28.22 -0.69
C ARG A 182 0.05 27.46 -0.86
N SER A 183 1.08 27.78 -0.07
CA SER A 183 2.37 27.08 -0.11
C SER A 183 2.21 25.59 0.19
N ARG A 184 1.38 25.22 1.17
CA ARG A 184 1.02 23.82 1.46
C ARG A 184 0.31 23.15 0.30
N THR A 185 -0.69 23.81 -0.28
CA THR A 185 -1.45 23.24 -1.40
C THR A 185 -0.57 22.99 -2.62
N VAL A 186 0.31 23.94 -2.94
CA VAL A 186 1.29 23.79 -4.04
C VAL A 186 2.29 22.69 -3.74
N ARG A 187 2.74 22.57 -2.47
CA ARG A 187 3.65 21.50 -2.05
C ARG A 187 3.00 20.13 -2.17
N LEU A 188 1.77 19.99 -1.68
CA LEU A 188 1.01 18.74 -1.77
C LEU A 188 0.80 18.31 -3.21
N ARG A 189 0.41 19.25 -4.09
CA ARG A 189 0.32 18.99 -5.53
C ARG A 189 1.61 18.41 -6.10
N ARG A 190 2.77 19.01 -5.80
CA ARG A 190 4.08 18.53 -6.27
C ARG A 190 4.44 17.14 -5.73
N ILE A 191 4.07 16.84 -4.49
CA ILE A 191 4.23 15.51 -3.90
C ILE A 191 3.37 14.49 -4.65
N LEU A 192 2.10 14.82 -4.92
CA LEU A 192 1.18 13.96 -5.65
C LEU A 192 1.62 13.72 -7.11
N ASP A 193 2.10 14.75 -7.80
CA ASP A 193 2.69 14.61 -9.15
C ASP A 193 3.89 13.64 -9.14
N GLY A 194 4.75 13.76 -8.12
CA GLY A 194 5.88 12.87 -7.91
C GLY A 194 5.44 11.44 -7.60
N LEU A 195 4.40 11.26 -6.79
CA LEU A 195 3.82 9.94 -6.47
C LEU A 195 3.26 9.28 -7.73
N ALA A 196 2.44 9.99 -8.51
CA ALA A 196 1.87 9.47 -9.75
C ALA A 196 2.97 8.99 -10.72
N SER A 197 4.13 9.65 -10.72
CA SER A 197 5.30 9.26 -11.52
C SER A 197 6.07 8.08 -10.93
N ALA A 198 6.07 7.92 -9.60
CA ALA A 198 6.82 6.87 -8.89
C ALA A 198 6.07 5.52 -8.82
N ILE A 199 4.73 5.54 -8.81
CA ILE A 199 3.89 4.35 -8.64
C ILE A 199 4.10 3.28 -9.73
N PRO A 200 4.21 3.60 -11.03
CA PRO A 200 4.36 2.59 -12.07
C PRO A 200 5.57 1.65 -11.85
N ASP A 201 6.66 2.20 -11.30
CA ASP A 201 7.91 1.47 -11.05
C ASP A 201 8.03 0.91 -9.62
N SER A 202 6.99 1.09 -8.79
CA SER A 202 7.00 0.63 -7.39
C SER A 202 6.97 -0.91 -7.28
N GLN A 203 7.69 -1.44 -6.29
CA GLN A 203 7.72 -2.87 -5.99
C GLN A 203 6.50 -3.28 -5.16
N ALA A 204 6.15 -2.49 -4.14
CA ALA A 204 4.95 -2.70 -3.35
C ALA A 204 3.69 -2.42 -4.18
N LEU A 205 2.75 -3.36 -4.21
CA LEU A 205 1.48 -3.17 -4.91
C LEU A 205 0.51 -2.34 -4.04
N PRO A 206 -0.24 -1.39 -4.63
CA PRO A 206 -1.31 -0.71 -3.93
C PRO A 206 -2.38 -1.70 -3.48
N THR A 207 -2.87 -1.52 -2.26
CA THR A 207 -4.04 -2.26 -1.74
C THR A 207 -5.24 -1.32 -1.62
N TYR A 208 -6.43 -1.84 -1.31
CA TYR A 208 -7.61 -0.99 -1.09
C TYR A 208 -7.46 -0.01 0.09
N GLN A 209 -6.52 -0.25 1.01
CA GLN A 209 -6.21 0.69 2.10
C GLN A 209 -5.39 1.90 1.63
N ALA A 210 -4.68 1.78 0.50
CA ALA A 210 -3.88 2.86 -0.05
C ALA A 210 -4.71 4.11 -0.38
N GLY A 211 -5.97 3.94 -0.80
CA GLY A 211 -6.88 5.09 -1.04
C GLY A 211 -7.20 5.87 0.24
N LYS A 212 -7.34 5.17 1.38
CA LYS A 212 -7.53 5.80 2.70
C LYS A 212 -6.25 6.49 3.16
N ALA A 213 -5.09 5.86 3.00
CA ALA A 213 -3.80 6.46 3.33
C ALA A 213 -3.53 7.71 2.47
N LEU A 214 -3.82 7.67 1.17
CA LEU A 214 -3.77 8.83 0.29
C LEU A 214 -4.71 9.95 0.74
N SER A 215 -5.91 9.60 1.22
CA SER A 215 -6.84 10.61 1.76
C SER A 215 -6.30 11.31 3.02
N ALA A 216 -5.38 10.69 3.76
CA ALA A 216 -4.77 11.29 4.94
C ALA A 216 -3.89 12.50 4.58
N LEU A 217 -3.24 12.49 3.41
CA LEU A 217 -2.47 13.63 2.87
C LEU A 217 -3.35 14.87 2.60
N LEU A 218 -4.64 14.66 2.35
CA LEU A 218 -5.63 15.73 2.09
C LEU A 218 -6.33 16.21 3.37
N ARG A 219 -5.93 15.75 4.56
CA ARG A 219 -6.58 16.19 5.81
C ARG A 219 -6.32 17.69 6.03
N PRO A 220 -7.37 18.51 6.20
CA PRO A 220 -7.18 19.89 6.58
C PRO A 220 -6.55 19.94 7.97
N ARG A 221 -5.49 20.74 8.14
CA ARG A 221 -5.03 21.11 9.48
C ARG A 221 -6.10 22.01 10.13
N LYS A 222 -6.23 21.94 11.45
CA LYS A 222 -7.01 22.93 12.22
C LYS A 222 -6.32 24.28 12.06
N THR A 223 -6.68 25.04 11.03
CA THR A 223 -6.16 26.40 10.86
C THR A 223 -6.79 27.31 11.91
N ALA A 224 -5.98 28.19 12.50
CA ALA A 224 -6.49 29.30 13.30
C ALA A 224 -7.40 30.14 12.39
N ALA A 225 -8.56 30.52 12.91
CA ALA A 225 -9.68 31.10 12.17
C ALA A 225 -9.25 32.05 11.03
N GLY A 226 -9.55 31.64 9.79
CA GLY A 226 -9.29 32.41 8.58
C GLY A 226 -9.06 31.49 7.38
N ALA A 227 -10.11 30.84 6.87
CA ALA A 227 -10.01 30.05 5.64
C ALA A 227 -9.62 30.98 4.49
N SER A 228 -8.39 30.84 3.95
CA SER A 228 -8.07 31.52 2.70
C SER A 228 -8.85 30.82 1.58
N VAL A 229 -9.42 31.63 0.69
CA VAL A 229 -10.06 31.10 -0.52
C VAL A 229 -8.93 30.61 -1.42
N ILE A 230 -8.75 29.29 -1.51
CA ILE A 230 -7.78 28.70 -2.44
C ILE A 230 -8.19 29.09 -3.87
N ASP A 231 -7.24 29.62 -4.64
CA ASP A 231 -7.39 29.96 -6.05
C ASP A 231 -7.93 28.76 -6.87
N ASP A 232 -8.96 28.98 -7.68
CA ASP A 232 -9.58 27.98 -8.58
C ASP A 232 -8.53 27.22 -9.43
N LYS A 233 -7.46 27.90 -9.86
CA LYS A 233 -6.34 27.27 -10.59
C LYS A 233 -5.60 26.26 -9.71
N ILE A 234 -5.28 26.62 -8.48
CA ILE A 234 -4.53 25.77 -7.55
C ILE A 234 -5.38 24.59 -7.10
N ALA A 235 -6.67 24.83 -6.84
CA ALA A 235 -7.65 23.77 -6.56
C ALA A 235 -7.74 22.75 -7.70
N ARG A 236 -7.83 23.23 -8.95
CA ARG A 236 -7.84 22.37 -10.15
C ARG A 236 -6.57 21.55 -10.30
N GLU A 237 -5.41 22.19 -10.12
CA GLU A 237 -4.12 21.52 -10.24
C GLU A 237 -3.91 20.47 -9.14
N LEU A 238 -4.35 20.74 -7.91
CA LEU A 238 -4.39 19.74 -6.83
C LEU A 238 -5.31 18.58 -7.20
N ALA A 239 -6.52 18.86 -7.71
CA ALA A 239 -7.48 17.84 -8.09
C ALA A 239 -6.93 16.94 -9.20
N ASP A 240 -6.26 17.52 -10.20
CA ASP A 240 -5.59 16.77 -11.27
C ASP A 240 -4.54 15.80 -10.71
N ALA A 241 -3.73 16.27 -9.76
CA ALA A 241 -2.71 15.44 -9.12
C ALA A 241 -3.33 14.29 -8.29
N VAL A 242 -4.42 14.54 -7.54
CA VAL A 242 -5.14 13.48 -6.80
C VAL A 242 -5.68 12.41 -7.75
N PHE A 243 -6.36 12.82 -8.83
CA PHE A 243 -6.89 11.89 -9.81
C PHE A 243 -5.78 11.10 -10.52
N ALA A 244 -4.66 11.74 -10.82
CA ALA A 244 -3.50 11.09 -11.44
C ALA A 244 -2.92 9.99 -10.55
N VAL A 245 -2.80 10.24 -9.24
CA VAL A 245 -2.32 9.22 -8.27
C VAL A 245 -3.30 8.04 -8.20
N VAL A 246 -4.61 8.30 -8.07
CA VAL A 246 -5.63 7.23 -8.03
C VAL A 246 -5.59 6.39 -9.31
N HIS A 247 -5.51 7.03 -10.47
CA HIS A 247 -5.37 6.31 -11.73
C HIS A 247 -4.08 5.48 -11.79
N ALA A 248 -2.94 6.03 -11.36
CA ALA A 248 -1.68 5.31 -11.33
C ALA A 248 -1.74 4.07 -10.42
N MET A 249 -2.43 4.15 -9.28
CA MET A 249 -2.66 3.01 -8.39
C MET A 249 -3.49 1.93 -9.08
N ILE A 250 -4.61 2.30 -9.72
CA ILE A 250 -5.48 1.36 -10.43
C ILE A 250 -4.77 0.72 -11.63
N ALA A 251 -3.99 1.51 -12.38
CA ALA A 251 -3.23 1.01 -13.51
C ALA A 251 -2.14 -0.01 -13.07
N ARG A 252 -1.63 0.12 -11.84
CA ARG A 252 -0.66 -0.82 -11.28
C ARG A 252 -1.30 -2.14 -10.87
N ASP A 253 -2.47 -2.09 -10.24
CA ASP A 253 -3.29 -3.25 -9.89
C ASP A 253 -4.78 -2.92 -10.01
N PHE A 254 -5.43 -3.42 -11.06
CA PHE A 254 -6.84 -3.12 -11.31
C PHE A 254 -7.78 -3.73 -10.26
N SER A 255 -7.35 -4.74 -9.49
CA SER A 255 -8.21 -5.39 -8.48
C SER A 255 -8.76 -4.40 -7.45
N ILE A 256 -8.00 -3.34 -7.14
CA ILE A 256 -8.41 -2.31 -6.19
C ILE A 256 -9.49 -1.37 -6.75
N ALA A 257 -9.69 -1.31 -8.07
CA ALA A 257 -10.72 -0.46 -8.68
C ALA A 257 -12.15 -0.91 -8.31
N LEU A 258 -12.30 -2.17 -7.90
CA LEU A 258 -13.56 -2.75 -7.43
C LEU A 258 -13.90 -2.33 -5.98
N GLU A 259 -12.98 -1.65 -5.30
CA GLU A 259 -13.14 -1.26 -3.89
C GLU A 259 -13.36 0.24 -3.78
N ALA A 260 -14.49 0.67 -3.22
CA ALA A 260 -14.80 2.09 -3.04
C ALA A 260 -13.72 2.85 -2.22
N ALA A 261 -13.05 2.15 -1.29
CA ALA A 261 -11.98 2.70 -0.46
C ALA A 261 -10.80 3.26 -1.27
N THR A 262 -10.56 2.76 -2.48
CA THR A 262 -9.53 3.26 -3.41
C THR A 262 -9.75 4.73 -3.78
N TYR A 263 -11.01 5.17 -3.82
CA TYR A 263 -11.41 6.51 -4.26
C TYR A 263 -11.60 7.51 -3.11
N GLU A 264 -11.30 7.13 -1.85
CA GLU A 264 -11.57 7.96 -0.67
C GLU A 264 -10.88 9.33 -0.74
N ALA A 265 -9.70 9.43 -1.37
CA ALA A 265 -9.02 10.70 -1.60
C ALA A 265 -9.84 11.65 -2.49
N ILE A 266 -10.49 11.13 -3.54
CA ILE A 266 -11.37 11.91 -4.42
C ILE A 266 -12.64 12.31 -3.68
N LEU A 267 -13.25 11.40 -2.91
CA LEU A 267 -14.43 11.71 -2.10
C LEU A 267 -14.13 12.78 -1.05
N ARG A 268 -12.96 12.71 -0.41
CA ARG A 268 -12.50 13.73 0.53
C ARG A 268 -12.32 15.08 -0.15
N LEU A 269 -11.67 15.10 -1.32
CA LEU A 269 -11.50 16.31 -2.11
C LEU A 269 -12.86 16.90 -2.51
N ARG A 270 -13.80 16.08 -2.98
CA ARG A 270 -15.17 16.48 -3.32
C ARG A 270 -15.89 17.18 -2.16
N ARG A 271 -15.70 16.70 -0.92
CA ARG A 271 -16.31 17.27 0.30
C ARG A 271 -15.77 18.67 0.62
N SER A 272 -14.60 19.03 0.11
CA SER A 272 -14.00 20.36 0.29
C SER A 272 -14.62 21.44 -0.63
N PHE A 273 -15.48 21.06 -1.58
CA PHE A 273 -16.11 21.99 -2.52
C PHE A 273 -17.64 21.95 -2.43
N PRO A 274 -18.32 23.10 -2.56
CA PRO A 274 -19.74 23.14 -2.87
C PRO A 274 -20.05 22.37 -4.16
N GLU A 275 -21.25 21.81 -4.24
CA GLU A 275 -21.67 20.99 -5.38
C GLU A 275 -21.49 21.70 -6.74
N TYR A 276 -22.01 22.92 -6.87
CA TYR A 276 -21.90 23.70 -8.11
C TYR A 276 -20.44 23.95 -8.54
N ALA A 277 -19.54 24.17 -7.57
CA ALA A 277 -18.13 24.45 -7.84
C ALA A 277 -17.43 23.18 -8.33
N TRP A 278 -17.75 22.04 -7.71
CA TRP A 278 -17.23 20.75 -8.12
C TRP A 278 -17.71 20.34 -9.52
N THR A 279 -19.00 20.47 -9.83
CA THR A 279 -19.56 20.16 -11.16
C THR A 279 -18.87 20.97 -12.27
N ARG A 280 -18.49 22.22 -11.97
CA ARG A 280 -17.74 23.08 -12.90
C ARG A 280 -16.26 22.69 -13.00
N LEU A 281 -15.65 22.24 -11.90
CA LEU A 281 -14.25 21.90 -11.81
C LEU A 281 -13.93 20.57 -12.53
N VAL A 282 -14.71 19.51 -12.30
CA VAL A 282 -14.42 18.14 -12.77
C VAL A 282 -14.12 18.06 -14.27
N PRO A 283 -14.90 18.69 -15.18
CA PRO A 283 -14.60 18.64 -16.61
C PRO A 283 -13.24 19.22 -17.01
N SER A 284 -12.64 20.06 -16.15
CA SER A 284 -11.33 20.67 -16.39
C SER A 284 -10.14 19.88 -15.82
N ILE A 285 -10.42 18.79 -15.09
CA ILE A 285 -9.43 17.86 -14.56
C ILE A 285 -9.00 16.91 -15.68
N ARG A 286 -7.71 16.85 -16.00
CA ARG A 286 -7.17 16.09 -17.13
C ARG A 286 -7.17 14.59 -16.86
N ALA A 287 -6.96 14.18 -15.62
CA ALA A 287 -6.93 12.78 -15.19
C ALA A 287 -8.33 12.21 -14.87
N ALA A 288 -9.39 13.04 -14.84
CA ALA A 288 -10.74 12.58 -14.54
C ALA A 288 -11.32 11.57 -15.54
N PRO A 289 -11.13 11.72 -16.87
CA PRO A 289 -11.63 10.75 -17.84
C PRO A 289 -11.06 9.33 -17.64
N GLN A 290 -9.80 9.20 -17.22
CA GLN A 290 -9.14 7.92 -16.98
C GLN A 290 -9.75 7.22 -15.76
N VAL A 291 -9.84 7.91 -14.62
CA VAL A 291 -10.46 7.36 -13.41
C VAL A 291 -11.93 7.01 -13.63
N ARG A 292 -12.66 7.82 -14.41
CA ARG A 292 -14.04 7.52 -14.82
C ARG A 292 -14.10 6.23 -15.64
N SER A 293 -13.18 6.05 -16.60
CA SER A 293 -13.10 4.82 -17.40
C SER A 293 -12.84 3.59 -16.53
N ASP A 294 -11.95 3.73 -15.53
CA ASP A 294 -11.65 2.67 -14.58
C ASP A 294 -12.88 2.29 -13.76
N LEU A 295 -13.60 3.28 -13.22
CA LEU A 295 -14.85 3.09 -12.46
C LEU A 295 -15.97 2.45 -13.29
N VAL A 296 -16.19 2.91 -14.52
CA VAL A 296 -17.17 2.32 -15.43
C VAL A 296 -16.83 0.86 -15.72
N THR A 297 -15.54 0.54 -15.85
CA THR A 297 -15.07 -0.84 -16.05
C THR A 297 -15.31 -1.68 -14.79
N ALA A 298 -14.98 -1.15 -13.61
CA ALA A 298 -15.22 -1.81 -12.32
C ALA A 298 -16.72 -2.12 -12.10
N LEU A 299 -17.59 -1.12 -12.29
CA LEU A 299 -19.04 -1.28 -12.20
C LEU A 299 -19.59 -2.27 -13.22
N THR A 300 -19.02 -2.29 -14.43
CA THR A 300 -19.39 -3.29 -15.46
C THR A 300 -19.06 -4.71 -15.01
N ILE A 301 -17.91 -4.91 -14.37
CA ILE A 301 -17.49 -6.22 -13.84
C ILE A 301 -18.44 -6.67 -12.73
N LEU A 302 -18.72 -5.80 -11.75
CA LEU A 302 -19.65 -6.11 -10.65
C LEU A 302 -21.06 -6.38 -11.16
N ALA A 303 -21.52 -5.60 -12.15
CA ALA A 303 -22.83 -5.80 -12.75
C ALA A 303 -22.94 -7.17 -13.43
N LYS A 304 -21.91 -7.61 -14.16
CA LYS A 304 -21.85 -8.96 -14.74
C LYS A 304 -21.83 -10.07 -13.68
N GLN A 305 -21.32 -9.78 -12.49
CA GLN A 305 -21.37 -10.68 -11.34
C GLN A 305 -22.69 -10.62 -10.56
N GLY A 306 -23.64 -9.79 -10.99
CA GLY A 306 -24.94 -9.63 -10.33
C GLY A 306 -24.89 -8.81 -9.05
N THR A 307 -23.83 -8.00 -8.85
CA THR A 307 -23.66 -7.14 -7.68
C THR A 307 -23.93 -5.68 -8.05
N ALA A 308 -24.77 -5.01 -7.26
CA ALA A 308 -24.95 -3.57 -7.28
C ALA A 308 -24.14 -2.96 -6.11
N ASP A 309 -23.50 -1.83 -6.34
CA ASP A 309 -22.62 -1.19 -5.36
C ASP A 309 -22.84 0.33 -5.35
N ASP A 310 -23.57 0.79 -4.34
CA ASP A 310 -23.90 2.21 -4.17
C ASP A 310 -22.65 3.05 -3.83
N ALA A 311 -21.68 2.48 -3.13
CA ALA A 311 -20.46 3.20 -2.75
C ALA A 311 -19.58 3.48 -3.97
N LEU A 312 -19.45 2.53 -4.89
CA LEU A 312 -18.78 2.76 -6.16
C LEU A 312 -19.58 3.68 -7.09
N PHE A 313 -20.91 3.62 -7.03
CA PHE A 313 -21.75 4.58 -7.75
C PHE A 313 -21.52 6.02 -7.24
N ASP A 314 -21.42 6.22 -5.93
CA ASP A 314 -21.09 7.53 -5.34
C ASP A 314 -19.70 8.02 -5.77
N CYS A 315 -18.73 7.11 -5.91
CA CYS A 315 -17.42 7.41 -6.48
C CYS A 315 -17.53 7.84 -7.95
N LEU A 316 -18.38 7.18 -8.75
CA LEU A 316 -18.67 7.58 -10.12
C LEU A 316 -19.34 8.97 -10.18
N ALA A 317 -20.28 9.26 -9.28
CA ALA A 317 -20.91 10.58 -9.17
C ALA A 317 -19.88 11.66 -8.83
N ALA A 318 -18.97 11.39 -7.89
CA ALA A 318 -17.89 12.31 -7.56
C ALA A 318 -16.94 12.55 -8.75
N THR A 319 -16.58 11.52 -9.53
CA THR A 319 -15.64 11.63 -10.66
C THR A 319 -16.26 12.19 -11.94
N THR A 320 -17.57 12.07 -12.12
CA THR A 320 -18.32 12.67 -13.23
C THR A 320 -18.84 14.08 -12.92
N GLY A 321 -18.84 14.46 -11.64
CA GLY A 321 -19.22 15.80 -11.17
C GLY A 321 -20.71 15.97 -10.85
N SER A 322 -21.57 14.99 -11.17
CA SER A 322 -22.99 14.98 -10.80
C SER A 322 -23.58 13.57 -10.82
N VAL A 323 -24.64 13.35 -10.04
CA VAL A 323 -25.37 12.07 -10.00
C VAL A 323 -25.99 11.75 -11.36
N GLU A 324 -26.54 12.74 -12.06
CA GLU A 324 -27.14 12.58 -13.39
C GLU A 324 -26.11 12.16 -14.44
N SER A 325 -24.87 12.63 -14.29
CA SER A 325 -23.77 12.27 -15.19
C SER A 325 -23.33 10.82 -14.95
N ALA A 326 -23.16 10.42 -13.69
CA ALA A 326 -22.90 9.02 -13.32
C ALA A 326 -24.02 8.09 -13.76
N ARG A 327 -25.28 8.51 -13.62
CA ARG A 327 -26.43 7.69 -14.01
C ARG A 327 -26.47 7.45 -15.52
N ARG A 328 -26.11 8.44 -16.35
CA ARG A 328 -25.99 8.26 -17.81
C ARG A 328 -24.95 7.20 -18.18
N GLU A 329 -23.82 7.14 -17.47
CA GLU A 329 -22.82 6.09 -17.66
C GLU A 329 -23.39 4.72 -17.26
N CYS A 330 -24.10 4.63 -16.13
CA CYS A 330 -24.74 3.39 -15.67
C CYS A 330 -25.81 2.87 -16.66
N ILE A 331 -26.62 3.77 -17.23
CA ILE A 331 -27.57 3.44 -18.30
C ILE A 331 -26.83 2.87 -19.52
N THR A 332 -25.67 3.44 -19.87
CA THR A 332 -24.83 2.95 -20.96
C THR A 332 -24.30 1.53 -20.68
N ILE A 333 -23.92 1.23 -19.43
CA ILE A 333 -23.55 -0.13 -19.01
C ILE A 333 -24.75 -1.08 -19.19
N ALA A 334 -25.93 -0.68 -18.73
CA ALA A 334 -27.16 -1.46 -18.83
C ALA A 334 -27.55 -1.77 -20.28
N ASP A 335 -27.43 -0.79 -21.18
CA ASP A 335 -27.70 -0.93 -22.62
C ASP A 335 -26.70 -1.87 -23.31
N ARG A 336 -25.42 -1.80 -22.95
CA ARG A 336 -24.35 -2.63 -23.54
C ARG A 336 -24.36 -4.07 -23.03
N HIS A 337 -24.94 -4.31 -21.87
CA HIS A 337 -24.91 -5.62 -21.20
C HIS A 337 -26.32 -6.09 -20.77
N PRO A 338 -27.22 -6.38 -21.73
CA PRO A 338 -28.60 -6.80 -21.44
C PRO A 338 -28.70 -8.14 -20.70
N ALA A 339 -27.63 -8.95 -20.70
CA ALA A 339 -27.56 -10.23 -19.99
C ALA A 339 -27.35 -10.10 -18.47
N VAL A 340 -27.10 -8.89 -17.96
CA VAL A 340 -27.00 -8.62 -16.51
C VAL A 340 -28.34 -8.90 -15.82
N ALA A 341 -28.29 -9.38 -14.57
CA ALA A 341 -29.48 -9.70 -13.78
C ALA A 341 -30.48 -8.54 -13.71
N ALA A 342 -31.78 -8.84 -13.81
CA ALA A 342 -32.84 -7.84 -13.88
C ALA A 342 -32.83 -6.82 -12.72
N ALA A 343 -32.46 -7.26 -11.50
CA ALA A 343 -32.32 -6.39 -10.34
C ALA A 343 -31.20 -5.35 -10.51
N VAL A 344 -30.06 -5.76 -11.06
CA VAL A 344 -28.92 -4.86 -11.32
C VAL A 344 -29.21 -3.96 -12.53
N GLN A 345 -29.93 -4.47 -13.55
CA GLN A 345 -30.43 -3.65 -14.66
C GLN A 345 -31.34 -2.52 -14.17
N ALA A 346 -32.25 -2.81 -13.23
CA ALA A 346 -33.10 -1.79 -12.61
C ALA A 346 -32.27 -0.77 -11.79
N TRP A 347 -31.31 -1.24 -11.00
CA TRP A 347 -30.39 -0.40 -10.24
C TRP A 347 -29.57 0.55 -11.14
N LEU A 348 -28.96 0.02 -12.21
CA LEU A 348 -28.17 0.82 -13.17
C LEU A 348 -29.01 1.94 -13.81
N ARG A 349 -30.30 1.71 -14.02
CA ARG A 349 -31.22 2.66 -14.67
C ARG A 349 -31.94 3.59 -13.69
N ASP A 350 -31.77 3.39 -12.38
CA ASP A 350 -32.56 4.08 -11.36
C ASP A 350 -34.07 3.89 -11.54
N THR A 351 -34.49 2.79 -12.18
CA THR A 351 -35.90 2.51 -12.38
C THR A 351 -36.44 1.74 -11.19
N PRO A 352 -37.62 2.09 -10.67
CA PRO A 352 -38.29 1.27 -9.68
C PRO A 352 -38.46 -0.11 -10.30
N ALA A 353 -37.82 -1.11 -9.70
CA ALA A 353 -37.97 -2.49 -10.13
C ALA A 353 -39.47 -2.83 -10.15
N ALA A 354 -39.96 -3.43 -11.24
CA ALA A 354 -41.30 -4.01 -11.25
C ALA A 354 -41.40 -4.95 -10.03
N SER A 355 -42.23 -4.55 -9.07
CA SER A 355 -42.20 -5.00 -7.67
C SER A 355 -42.50 -6.51 -7.49
N PRO A 356 -42.07 -7.15 -6.38
CA PRO A 356 -42.45 -6.76 -5.03
C PRO A 356 -41.26 -6.45 -4.11
N SER A 357 -41.21 -5.23 -3.58
CA SER A 357 -40.44 -4.77 -2.41
C SER A 357 -39.02 -5.36 -2.26
N SER A 358 -38.06 -4.81 -3.01
CA SER A 358 -36.62 -5.13 -2.92
C SER A 358 -35.86 -4.27 -1.91
N GLU A 359 -36.33 -3.07 -1.56
CA GLU A 359 -35.63 -2.17 -0.63
C GLU A 359 -35.51 -2.77 0.78
N GLY A 360 -36.54 -3.49 1.24
CA GLY A 360 -36.43 -4.27 2.48
C GLY A 360 -35.52 -5.49 2.33
N ARG A 361 -35.53 -6.17 1.18
CA ARG A 361 -34.81 -7.43 1.00
C ARG A 361 -33.32 -7.26 0.69
N ALA A 362 -32.92 -6.29 -0.13
CA ALA A 362 -31.52 -6.05 -0.46
C ALA A 362 -30.73 -5.49 0.74
N ALA A 363 -31.33 -4.55 1.49
CA ALA A 363 -30.80 -4.12 2.78
C ALA A 363 -30.75 -5.29 3.77
N LEU A 364 -31.80 -6.12 3.85
CA LEU A 364 -31.76 -7.34 4.65
C LEU A 364 -30.74 -8.36 4.13
N PHE A 365 -30.44 -8.46 2.83
CA PHE A 365 -29.48 -9.43 2.29
C PHE A 365 -28.03 -9.00 2.49
N VAL A 366 -27.73 -7.70 2.35
CA VAL A 366 -26.41 -7.14 2.67
C VAL A 366 -26.19 -7.18 4.18
N GLN A 367 -27.19 -6.80 4.97
CA GLN A 367 -27.14 -6.94 6.42
C GLN A 367 -27.06 -8.41 6.83
N GLN A 368 -27.83 -9.33 6.23
CA GLN A 368 -27.71 -10.76 6.47
C GLN A 368 -26.35 -11.31 6.08
N ARG A 369 -25.72 -10.83 5.00
CA ARG A 369 -24.39 -11.28 4.60
C ARG A 369 -23.31 -10.79 5.56
N ASN A 370 -23.40 -9.53 6.00
CA ASN A 370 -22.50 -8.97 7.02
C ASN A 370 -22.73 -9.62 8.39
N ASP A 371 -23.98 -9.89 8.75
CA ASP A 371 -24.36 -10.60 9.97
C ASP A 371 -23.86 -12.05 9.92
N ASP A 372 -23.97 -12.72 8.77
CA ASP A 372 -23.52 -14.10 8.57
C ASP A 372 -21.99 -14.17 8.56
N GLU A 373 -21.26 -13.18 8.02
CA GLU A 373 -19.80 -13.10 8.12
C GLU A 373 -19.34 -12.82 9.57
N THR A 374 -20.03 -11.91 10.26
CA THR A 374 -19.75 -11.62 11.67
C THR A 374 -20.03 -12.84 12.54
N LEU A 375 -21.17 -13.52 12.34
CA LEU A 375 -21.51 -14.75 13.03
C LEU A 375 -20.56 -15.89 12.66
N ALA A 376 -20.07 -15.95 11.42
CA ALA A 376 -19.05 -16.91 11.00
C ALA A 376 -17.73 -16.71 11.77
N ARG A 377 -17.27 -15.46 11.94
CA ARG A 377 -16.10 -15.15 12.77
C ARG A 377 -16.32 -15.54 14.24
N VAL A 378 -17.49 -15.23 14.79
CA VAL A 378 -17.85 -15.61 16.17
C VAL A 378 -17.95 -17.13 16.34
N LEU A 379 -18.41 -17.87 15.32
CA LEU A 379 -18.39 -19.33 15.30
C LEU A 379 -16.97 -19.91 15.27
N LEU A 380 -16.06 -19.29 14.51
CA LEU A 380 -14.64 -19.66 14.50
C LEU A 380 -14.02 -19.40 15.87
N ASP A 381 -14.25 -18.24 16.47
CA ASP A 381 -13.77 -17.92 17.82
C ASP A 381 -14.35 -18.87 18.87
N ALA A 382 -15.64 -19.21 18.78
CA ALA A 382 -16.27 -20.17 19.67
C ALA A 382 -15.66 -21.57 19.54
N SER A 383 -15.26 -21.98 18.32
CA SER A 383 -14.56 -23.25 18.10
C SER A 383 -13.18 -23.26 18.77
N LEU A 384 -12.42 -22.15 18.68
CA LEU A 384 -11.14 -21.99 19.36
C LEU A 384 -11.29 -21.99 20.88
N VAL A 385 -12.32 -21.32 21.39
CA VAL A 385 -12.64 -21.31 22.82
C VAL A 385 -13.04 -22.70 23.30
N SER A 386 -13.78 -23.47 22.51
CA SER A 386 -14.15 -24.86 22.82
C SER A 386 -12.91 -25.77 22.89
N GLU A 387 -11.99 -25.66 21.94
CA GLU A 387 -10.70 -26.38 21.96
C GLU A 387 -9.87 -26.02 23.21
N ALA A 388 -9.79 -24.73 23.54
CA ALA A 388 -9.08 -24.27 24.72
C ALA A 388 -9.75 -24.72 26.04
N GLU A 389 -11.08 -24.73 26.09
CA GLU A 389 -11.87 -25.20 27.24
C GLU A 389 -11.60 -26.67 27.52
N GLN A 390 -11.53 -27.50 26.47
CA GLN A 390 -11.20 -28.90 26.58
C GLN A 390 -9.76 -29.11 27.09
N ALA A 391 -8.80 -28.32 26.59
CA ALA A 391 -7.42 -28.37 27.08
C ALA A 391 -7.30 -27.95 28.56
N ILE A 392 -8.04 -26.91 28.97
CA ILE A 392 -8.12 -26.46 30.37
C ILE A 392 -8.74 -27.54 31.25
N ARG A 393 -9.79 -28.23 30.79
CA ARG A 393 -10.40 -29.35 31.50
C ARG A 393 -9.39 -30.47 31.76
N GLU A 394 -8.67 -30.86 30.71
CA GLU A 394 -7.79 -32.03 30.76
C GLU A 394 -6.50 -31.78 31.55
N ARG A 395 -5.96 -30.55 31.50
CA ARG A 395 -4.67 -30.22 32.12
C ARG A 395 -4.81 -29.44 33.43
N VAL A 396 -5.53 -28.32 33.39
CA VAL A 396 -5.54 -27.35 34.48
C VAL A 396 -6.44 -27.81 35.63
N LEU A 397 -7.59 -28.41 35.32
CA LEU A 397 -8.55 -28.81 36.34
C LEU A 397 -8.04 -30.03 37.14
N ALA A 398 -7.34 -30.94 36.46
CA ALA A 398 -6.64 -32.05 37.10
C ALA A 398 -5.55 -31.57 38.07
N GLU A 399 -4.78 -30.54 37.70
CA GLU A 399 -3.77 -29.94 38.57
C GLU A 399 -4.39 -29.14 39.74
N LEU A 400 -5.46 -28.38 39.51
CA LEU A 400 -6.15 -27.61 40.54
C LEU A 400 -6.79 -28.50 41.60
N GLN A 401 -7.26 -29.70 41.23
CA GLN A 401 -7.76 -30.70 42.20
C GLN A 401 -6.67 -31.12 43.20
N ILE A 402 -5.40 -31.11 42.80
CA ILE A 402 -4.27 -31.52 43.64
C ILE A 402 -3.73 -30.33 44.43
N LEU A 403 -3.52 -29.19 43.77
CA LEU A 403 -2.76 -28.06 44.32
C LEU A 403 -3.63 -27.02 45.03
N SER A 404 -4.90 -26.84 44.65
CA SER A 404 -5.78 -25.82 45.22
C SER A 404 -7.27 -26.19 45.06
N PRO A 405 -7.77 -27.14 45.87
CA PRO A 405 -9.13 -27.68 45.74
C PRO A 405 -10.24 -26.63 45.86
N THR A 406 -10.00 -25.53 46.58
CA THR A 406 -10.96 -24.43 46.75
C THR A 406 -11.28 -23.68 45.46
N LEU A 407 -10.38 -23.73 44.46
CA LEU A 407 -10.55 -23.06 43.16
C LEU A 407 -11.24 -23.94 42.12
N VAL A 408 -11.40 -25.24 42.38
CA VAL A 408 -12.03 -26.19 41.46
C VAL A 408 -13.47 -25.78 41.15
N ARG A 409 -14.27 -25.53 42.19
CA ARG A 409 -15.70 -25.20 42.03
C ARG A 409 -15.93 -23.86 41.29
N PRO A 410 -15.22 -22.76 41.60
CA PRO A 410 -15.26 -21.54 40.78
C PRO A 410 -14.85 -21.77 39.33
N MET A 411 -13.80 -22.57 39.08
CA MET A 411 -13.32 -22.87 37.73
C MET A 411 -14.32 -23.70 36.93
N GLU A 412 -14.95 -24.71 37.54
CA GLU A 412 -16.05 -25.48 36.92
C GLU A 412 -17.25 -24.60 36.60
N SER A 413 -17.61 -23.66 37.47
CA SER A 413 -18.70 -22.73 37.23
C SER A 413 -18.40 -21.75 36.08
N TYR A 414 -17.15 -21.29 35.97
CA TYR A 414 -16.70 -20.46 34.86
C TYR A 414 -16.75 -21.23 33.54
N ARG A 415 -16.19 -22.45 33.51
CA ARG A 415 -16.24 -23.36 32.36
C ARG A 415 -17.67 -23.67 31.91
N ALA A 416 -18.57 -23.98 32.85
CA ALA A 416 -19.98 -24.20 32.53
C ALA A 416 -20.63 -22.95 31.89
N SER A 417 -20.19 -21.75 32.26
CA SER A 417 -20.69 -20.50 31.66
C SER A 417 -20.12 -20.28 30.26
N VAL A 418 -18.83 -20.57 30.05
CA VAL A 418 -18.18 -20.52 28.73
C VAL A 418 -18.78 -21.57 27.78
N SER A 419 -18.96 -22.81 28.22
CA SER A 419 -19.58 -23.87 27.43
C SER A 419 -21.02 -23.52 27.02
N ARG A 420 -21.82 -22.94 27.92
CA ARG A 420 -23.17 -22.44 27.56
C ARG A 420 -23.13 -21.36 26.49
N LEU A 421 -22.17 -20.43 26.57
CA LEU A 421 -22.00 -19.38 25.57
C LEU A 421 -21.64 -19.98 24.19
N VAL A 422 -20.70 -20.92 24.16
CA VAL A 422 -20.32 -21.65 22.94
C VAL A 422 -21.53 -22.38 22.34
N ASP A 423 -22.28 -23.12 23.16
CA ASP A 423 -23.49 -23.84 22.73
C ASP A 423 -24.58 -22.91 22.17
N GLU A 424 -24.70 -21.70 22.72
CA GLU A 424 -25.62 -20.67 22.21
C GLU A 424 -25.18 -20.11 20.87
N VAL A 425 -23.88 -19.83 20.71
CA VAL A 425 -23.29 -19.39 19.44
C VAL A 425 -23.45 -20.47 18.36
N GLU A 426 -23.15 -21.73 18.67
CA GLU A 426 -23.35 -22.84 17.72
C GLU A 426 -24.83 -23.05 17.36
N ARG A 427 -25.75 -22.90 18.33
CA ARG A 427 -27.19 -22.94 18.05
C ARG A 427 -27.61 -21.80 17.15
N LEU A 428 -27.07 -20.60 17.34
CA LEU A 428 -27.33 -19.45 16.47
C LEU A 428 -26.80 -19.69 15.05
N GLY A 429 -25.58 -20.25 14.93
CA GLY A 429 -24.99 -20.68 13.67
C GLY A 429 -25.85 -21.71 12.93
N ARG A 430 -26.29 -22.77 13.61
CA ARG A 430 -27.20 -23.78 13.04
C ARG A 430 -28.52 -23.19 12.56
N ARG A 431 -29.11 -22.27 13.31
CA ARG A 431 -30.36 -21.57 12.90
C ARG A 431 -30.17 -20.72 11.64
N ARG A 432 -28.96 -20.22 11.39
CA ARG A 432 -28.56 -19.50 10.18
C ARG A 432 -27.96 -20.42 9.10
N GLN A 433 -28.04 -21.74 9.30
CA GLN A 433 -27.50 -22.76 8.39
C GLN A 433 -25.98 -22.64 8.13
N LEU A 434 -25.25 -22.05 9.08
CA LEU A 434 -23.79 -21.95 9.05
C LEU A 434 -23.17 -23.22 9.64
N ARG A 435 -22.11 -23.72 9.01
CA ARG A 435 -21.36 -24.90 9.43
C ARG A 435 -19.87 -24.68 9.27
N LEU A 436 -19.09 -25.16 10.24
CA LEU A 436 -17.64 -25.25 10.12
C LEU A 436 -17.25 -26.28 9.06
N VAL A 437 -16.22 -25.96 8.29
CA VAL A 437 -15.68 -26.79 7.21
C VAL A 437 -14.17 -26.78 7.30
N GLY A 438 -13.56 -27.94 7.09
CA GLY A 438 -12.17 -28.17 7.43
C GLY A 438 -12.03 -28.46 8.92
N GLN A 439 -11.42 -29.58 9.26
CA GLN A 439 -10.98 -29.83 10.64
C GLN A 439 -9.55 -29.32 10.78
N ARG A 440 -9.24 -28.57 11.85
CA ARG A 440 -7.88 -28.11 12.11
C ARG A 440 -6.90 -29.29 12.13
N ASN A 441 -5.77 -29.15 11.45
CA ASN A 441 -4.79 -30.20 11.14
C ASN A 441 -5.29 -31.36 10.25
N GLY A 442 -6.54 -31.30 9.77
CA GLY A 442 -7.07 -32.21 8.77
C GLY A 442 -6.39 -31.99 7.42
N VAL A 443 -6.24 -33.07 6.66
CA VAL A 443 -5.62 -33.04 5.33
C VAL A 443 -6.72 -33.24 4.28
N GLU A 444 -6.86 -32.27 3.38
CA GLU A 444 -7.92 -32.21 2.37
C GLU A 444 -7.35 -31.88 0.98
N GLU A 445 -8.10 -32.19 -0.08
CA GLU A 445 -7.72 -31.79 -1.45
C GLU A 445 -7.96 -30.29 -1.65
N TYR A 446 -7.00 -29.61 -2.26
CA TYR A 446 -7.08 -28.16 -2.43
C TYR A 446 -8.20 -27.74 -3.39
N SER A 447 -9.10 -26.87 -2.91
CA SER A 447 -10.11 -26.22 -3.72
C SER A 447 -10.00 -24.69 -3.60
N PRO A 448 -9.70 -23.95 -4.68
CA PRO A 448 -9.62 -22.49 -4.66
C PRO A 448 -10.91 -21.79 -4.21
N ALA A 449 -12.05 -22.48 -4.31
CA ALA A 449 -13.34 -21.95 -3.87
C ALA A 449 -13.49 -21.97 -2.35
N ARG A 450 -12.87 -22.95 -1.67
CA ARG A 450 -13.05 -23.22 -0.23
C ARG A 450 -11.82 -22.86 0.60
N HIS A 451 -10.64 -22.82 -0.02
CA HIS A 451 -9.36 -22.69 0.66
C HIS A 451 -8.63 -21.41 0.27
N MET A 452 -7.89 -20.86 1.23
CA MET A 452 -6.95 -19.77 1.06
C MET A 452 -5.57 -20.26 1.48
N LEU A 453 -4.58 -20.16 0.59
CA LEU A 453 -3.19 -20.49 0.89
C LEU A 453 -2.59 -19.38 1.75
N GLY A 454 -1.90 -19.73 2.85
CA GLY A 454 -1.15 -18.76 3.65
C GLY A 454 0.04 -18.13 2.88
N ASP A 455 0.57 -17.02 3.40
CA ASP A 455 1.52 -16.11 2.72
C ASP A 455 2.80 -16.75 2.13
N GLU A 456 3.15 -17.98 2.52
CA GLU A 456 4.37 -18.68 2.07
C GLU A 456 4.13 -19.97 1.23
N ALA A 457 2.89 -20.25 0.83
CA ALA A 457 2.51 -21.56 0.32
C ALA A 457 2.57 -21.71 -1.22
N LYS A 458 3.33 -22.72 -1.70
CA LYS A 458 3.27 -23.20 -3.10
C LYS A 458 1.99 -24.02 -3.34
N VAL A 459 1.37 -23.90 -4.51
CA VAL A 459 0.18 -24.68 -4.89
C VAL A 459 0.48 -26.18 -4.76
N ALA A 460 -0.20 -26.85 -3.84
CA ALA A 460 -0.11 -28.29 -3.62
C ALA A 460 -1.49 -28.94 -3.74
N ARG A 461 -1.53 -30.18 -4.22
CA ARG A 461 -2.77 -30.94 -4.40
C ARG A 461 -3.45 -31.28 -3.07
N MET A 462 -2.65 -31.63 -2.07
CA MET A 462 -3.11 -31.87 -0.71
C MET A 462 -2.69 -30.70 0.18
N VAL A 463 -3.59 -30.27 1.04
CA VAL A 463 -3.36 -29.16 1.96
C VAL A 463 -3.80 -29.55 3.36
N ARG A 464 -3.09 -29.02 4.36
CA ARG A 464 -3.44 -29.15 5.77
C ARG A 464 -4.18 -27.90 6.22
N VAL A 465 -5.30 -28.08 6.90
CA VAL A 465 -6.12 -26.96 7.39
C VAL A 465 -5.46 -26.37 8.64
N VAL A 466 -5.04 -25.11 8.55
CA VAL A 466 -4.47 -24.32 9.65
C VAL A 466 -5.59 -23.69 10.46
N GLU A 467 -6.56 -23.12 9.77
CA GLU A 467 -7.78 -22.55 10.34
C GLU A 467 -9.01 -23.06 9.57
N PRO A 468 -10.06 -23.50 10.27
CA PRO A 468 -11.29 -23.94 9.62
C PRO A 468 -11.99 -22.77 8.90
N GLY A 469 -12.77 -23.11 7.89
CA GLY A 469 -13.66 -22.19 7.19
C GLY A 469 -15.11 -22.32 7.67
N VAL A 470 -15.97 -21.46 7.15
CA VAL A 470 -17.42 -21.48 7.41
C VAL A 470 -18.19 -21.46 6.11
N GLU A 471 -19.15 -22.36 5.99
CA GLU A 471 -20.07 -22.44 4.85
C GLU A 471 -21.52 -22.30 5.31
N ARG A 472 -22.33 -21.68 4.46
CA ARG A 472 -23.78 -21.66 4.61
C ARG A 472 -24.41 -22.69 3.68
N ILE A 473 -25.21 -23.60 4.22
CA ILE A 473 -26.01 -24.53 3.45
C ILE A 473 -27.33 -23.86 3.13
N ARG A 474 -27.63 -23.63 1.85
CA ARG A 474 -28.92 -23.07 1.43
C ARG A 474 -30.02 -24.13 1.47
N ASP A 475 -31.29 -23.70 1.43
CA ASP A 475 -32.47 -24.57 1.40
C ASP A 475 -32.49 -25.52 0.18
N ASP A 476 -31.78 -25.17 -0.89
CA ASP A 476 -31.57 -25.99 -2.10
C ASP A 476 -30.45 -27.04 -1.95
N GLY A 477 -29.80 -27.11 -0.78
CA GLY A 477 -28.69 -28.01 -0.48
C GLY A 477 -27.32 -27.53 -0.97
N VAL A 478 -27.24 -26.37 -1.63
CA VAL A 478 -25.98 -25.82 -2.14
C VAL A 478 -25.22 -25.11 -1.02
N ALA A 479 -23.97 -25.53 -0.78
CA ALA A 479 -23.08 -24.87 0.17
C ALA A 479 -22.43 -23.63 -0.45
N VAL A 480 -22.52 -22.50 0.23
CA VAL A 480 -21.85 -21.24 -0.14
C VAL A 480 -20.79 -20.93 0.91
N VAL A 481 -19.56 -20.73 0.48
CA VAL A 481 -18.45 -20.37 1.37
C VAL A 481 -18.63 -18.94 1.87
N VAL A 482 -18.70 -18.78 3.20
CA VAL A 482 -18.80 -17.48 3.88
C VAL A 482 -17.40 -17.02 4.30
N VAL A 483 -16.61 -17.93 4.88
CA VAL A 483 -15.20 -17.72 5.22
C VAL A 483 -14.40 -18.92 4.69
N ARG A 484 -13.34 -18.66 3.92
CA ARG A 484 -12.47 -19.72 3.40
C ARG A 484 -11.59 -20.27 4.51
N ALA A 485 -11.32 -21.58 4.48
CA ALA A 485 -10.35 -22.18 5.39
C ALA A 485 -8.93 -21.73 5.02
N ILE A 486 -8.10 -21.41 6.00
CA ILE A 486 -6.69 -21.13 5.78
C ILE A 486 -5.94 -22.46 5.78
N VAL A 487 -5.19 -22.71 4.71
CA VAL A 487 -4.53 -23.99 4.50
C VAL A 487 -3.07 -23.80 4.10
N GLU A 488 -2.27 -24.83 4.36
CA GLU A 488 -0.86 -24.89 3.99
C GLU A 488 -0.56 -26.17 3.18
N PRO A 489 0.51 -26.19 2.37
CA PRO A 489 0.84 -27.35 1.54
C PRO A 489 1.17 -28.58 2.38
N PHE A 490 0.51 -29.70 2.11
CA PHE A 490 0.83 -30.98 2.76
C PHE A 490 1.69 -31.83 1.82
N SER A 491 2.97 -32.03 2.17
CA SER A 491 3.86 -32.96 1.48
C SER A 491 3.99 -34.25 2.30
N THR A 492 3.65 -35.40 1.70
CA THR A 492 3.77 -36.75 2.30
C THR A 492 5.22 -37.21 2.54
N GLY A 493 6.22 -36.31 2.50
CA GLY A 493 7.65 -36.62 2.46
C GLY A 493 8.37 -36.75 3.80
N ALA A 494 7.69 -36.88 4.94
CA ALA A 494 8.33 -36.94 6.26
C ALA A 494 7.86 -38.11 7.15
N LEU A 495 7.45 -39.23 6.56
CA LEU A 495 7.47 -40.53 7.22
C LEU A 495 8.54 -41.39 6.53
N ARG A 496 9.81 -41.15 6.89
CA ARG A 496 10.77 -42.25 6.96
C ARG A 496 10.72 -42.77 8.38
N GLU A 497 10.29 -44.02 8.49
CA GLU A 497 10.35 -44.91 9.66
C GLU A 497 11.75 -44.91 10.33
N PRO A 498 11.83 -45.31 11.61
CA PRO A 498 12.86 -44.92 12.58
C PRO A 498 14.32 -45.23 12.24
#